data_AF-A0A381ZFW2-F1
#
_entry.id   AF-A0A381ZFW2-F1
#
_cell.length_a   1.000
_cell.length_b   1.000
_cell.length_c   1.000
_cell.angle_alpha   90.00
_cell.angle_beta   90.00
_cell.angle_gamma   90.00
#
_symmetry.space_group_name_H-M   'P 1'
#
loop_
_entity.id
_entity.type
_entity.pdbx_description
1 polymer ?
#
loop_
_entity_poly.entity_id
_entity_poly.type
_entity_poly.pdbx_seq_one_letter_code
_entity_poly.pdbx_strand_id
1 'polypeptide(L)' 'MNYFSEEHEMFRKSLRDFLKREVKPNLNKWEKDGKIPKEIWKKMGKMGFLGLSYPEKYGGGNLDFFFEVVLNEEM' A
#
# COMPACT_ATOMS: atom_id res chain seq x y z
N MET A 1 -2.52 23.83 8.71
CA MET A 1 -1.73 22.64 9.04
C MET A 1 -1.54 21.86 7.75
N ASN A 2 -0.29 21.52 7.42
CA ASN A 2 -0.03 20.56 6.35
C ASN A 2 0.08 19.18 7.00
N TYR A 3 -0.84 18.28 6.63
CA TYR A 3 -0.91 16.93 7.22
C TYR A 3 0.00 15.92 6.50
N PHE A 4 0.41 16.23 5.27
CA PHE A 4 1.25 15.36 4.46
C PHE A 4 2.65 15.96 4.33
N SER A 5 3.65 15.22 4.82
CA SER A 5 5.06 15.52 4.60
C SER A 5 5.53 15.05 3.22
N GLU A 6 6.76 15.39 2.83
CA GLU A 6 7.37 14.89 1.60
C GLU A 6 7.48 13.35 1.59
N GLU A 7 7.75 12.73 2.74
CA GLU A 7 7.80 11.27 2.87
C GLU A 7 6.44 10.62 2.59
N HIS A 8 5.34 11.26 3.01
CA HIS A 8 3.99 10.80 2.69
C HIS A 8 3.72 10.84 1.18
N GLU A 9 4.14 11.91 0.51
CA GLU A 9 3.96 12.05 -0.95
C GLU A 9 4.86 11.07 -1.72
N MET A 10 6.07 10.80 -1.24
CA MET A 10 6.94 9.76 -1.79
C MET A 10 6.31 8.37 -1.65
N PHE A 11 5.76 8.05 -0.47
CA PHE A 11 5.03 6.82 -0.23
C PHE A 11 3.80 6.70 -1.15
N ARG A 12 2.99 7.77 -1.25
CA ARG A 12 1.83 7.85 -2.14
C ARG A 12 2.21 7.51 -3.58
N LYS A 13 3.27 8.14 -4.08
CA LYS A 13 3.76 7.90 -5.44
C LYS A 13 4.18 6.44 -5.63
N SER A 14 4.95 5.88 -4.69
CA SER A 14 5.41 4.50 -4.73
C SER A 14 4.25 3.51 -4.77
N LEU A 15 3.25 3.70 -3.90
CA LEU A 15 2.04 2.87 -3.85
C LEU A 15 1.24 2.97 -5.15
N ARG A 16 1.02 4.18 -5.66
CA ARG A 16 0.30 4.42 -6.91
C ARG A 16 0.99 3.73 -8.10
N ASP A 17 2.32 3.79 -8.17
CA ASP A 17 3.09 3.16 -9.23
C ASP A 17 3.00 1.62 -9.14
N PHE A 18 3.03 1.07 -7.92
CA PHE A 18 2.77 -0.37 -7.69
C PHE A 18 1.39 -0.79 -8.16
N LEU A 19 0.33 -0.06 -7.76
CA LEU A 19 -1.05 -0.39 -8.13
C LEU A 19 -1.25 -0.32 -9.65
N LYS A 20 -0.69 0.69 -10.32
CA LYS A 20 -0.74 0.81 -11.78
C LYS A 20 -0.06 -0.36 -12.50
N ARG A 21 1.05 -0.86 -11.98
CA ARG A 21 1.83 -1.92 -12.62
C ARG A 21 1.30 -3.32 -12.31
N GLU A 22 0.95 -3.57 -11.06
CA GLU A 22 0.67 -4.93 -10.57
C GLU A 22 -0.82 -5.23 -10.40
N VAL A 23 -1.63 -4.21 -10.09
CA VAL A 23 -3.06 -4.37 -9.78
C VAL A 23 -3.93 -4.05 -11.00
N LYS A 24 -3.81 -2.82 -11.54
CA LYS A 24 -4.68 -2.31 -12.60
C LYS A 24 -4.83 -3.23 -13.82
N PRO A 25 -3.77 -3.87 -14.35
CA PRO A 25 -3.89 -4.76 -15.51
C PRO A 25 -4.72 -6.03 -15.25
N ASN A 26 -4.90 -6.40 -13.99
CA ASN A 26 -5.52 -7.66 -13.59
C ASN A 26 -6.94 -7.51 -13.01
N LEU A 27 -7.42 -6.28 -12.80
CA LEU A 27 -8.70 -5.99 -12.14
C LEU A 27 -9.88 -6.74 -12.74
N ASN A 28 -10.11 -6.61 -14.06
CA ASN A 28 -11.22 -7.28 -14.75
C ASN A 28 -11.24 -8.80 -14.54
N LYS A 29 -10.05 -9.44 -14.46
CA LYS A 29 -9.94 -10.87 -14.21
C LYS A 29 -10.32 -11.19 -12.77
N TRP A 30 -9.79 -10.44 -11.80
CA TRP A 30 -10.06 -10.67 -10.39
C TRP A 30 -11.51 -10.41 -10.01
N GLU A 31 -12.14 -9.41 -10.64
CA GLU A 31 -13.58 -9.15 -10.52
C GLU A 31 -14.39 -10.32 -11.05
N LYS A 32 -14.08 -10.79 -12.27
CA LYS A 32 -14.75 -11.96 -12.87
C LYS A 32 -14.57 -13.23 -12.03
N ASP A 33 -13.38 -13.44 -11.49
CA ASP A 33 -13.04 -14.60 -10.67
C ASP A 33 -13.50 -14.45 -9.21
N GLY A 34 -13.98 -13.27 -8.81
CA GLY A 34 -14.38 -12.94 -7.44
C GLY A 34 -13.26 -13.05 -6.41
N LYS A 35 -11.99 -12.95 -6.84
CA LYS A 35 -10.83 -13.26 -5.98
C LYS A 35 -9.58 -12.47 -6.35
N ILE A 36 -8.98 -11.85 -5.35
CA ILE A 36 -7.65 -11.24 -5.43
C ILE A 36 -6.58 -12.30 -5.10
N PRO A 37 -5.56 -12.52 -5.95
CA PRO A 37 -4.47 -13.46 -5.68
C PRO A 37 -3.67 -13.09 -4.43
N LYS A 38 -3.33 -14.09 -3.60
CA LYS A 38 -2.51 -13.91 -2.40
C LYS A 38 -1.12 -13.32 -2.68
N GLU A 39 -0.60 -13.54 -3.89
CA GLU A 39 0.73 -13.06 -4.28
C GLU A 39 0.85 -11.54 -4.30
N ILE A 40 -0.24 -10.80 -4.55
CA ILE A 40 -0.22 -9.34 -4.48
C ILE A 40 0.02 -8.86 -3.06
N TRP A 41 -0.68 -9.44 -2.08
CA TRP A 41 -0.48 -9.11 -0.67
C TRP A 41 0.94 -9.43 -0.19
N LYS A 42 1.53 -10.54 -0.66
CA LYS A 42 2.94 -10.86 -0.39
C LYS A 42 3.90 -9.82 -1.01
N LYS A 43 3.63 -9.35 -2.23
CA LYS A 43 4.42 -8.28 -2.86
C LYS A 43 4.32 -6.97 -2.07
N MET A 44 3.10 -6.57 -1.66
CA MET A 44 2.89 -5.39 -0.82
C MET A 44 3.65 -5.47 0.51
N GLY A 45 3.61 -6.63 1.17
CA GLY A 45 4.38 -6.86 2.40
C GLY A 45 5.89 -6.74 2.20
N LYS A 46 6.44 -7.30 1.12
CA LYS A 46 7.87 -7.16 0.77
C LYS A 46 8.29 -5.71 0.47
N MET A 47 7.35 -4.89 -0.01
CA MET A 47 7.57 -3.47 -0.29
C MET A 47 7.36 -2.58 0.94
N GLY A 48 6.99 -3.15 2.10
CA GLY A 48 6.74 -2.39 3.32
C GLY A 48 5.42 -1.61 3.31
N PHE A 49 4.45 -2.00 2.46
CA PHE A 49 3.16 -1.30 2.35
C PHE A 49 2.12 -1.78 3.38
N LEU A 50 2.47 -2.77 4.21
CA LEU A 50 1.57 -3.37 5.19
C LEU A 50 2.16 -3.22 6.60
N GLY A 51 1.30 -2.99 7.59
CA GLY A 51 1.72 -2.83 8.98
C GLY A 51 2.47 -1.51 9.24
N LEU A 52 2.10 -0.44 8.52
CA LEU A 52 2.80 0.85 8.51
C LEU A 52 2.93 1.42 9.93
N SER A 53 1.83 1.44 10.68
CA SER A 53 1.77 1.99 12.04
C SER A 53 2.29 1.07 13.16
N TYR A 54 2.60 -0.20 12.86
CA TYR A 54 3.03 -1.15 13.88
C TYR A 54 4.51 -0.96 14.24
N PRO A 55 4.90 -1.19 15.52
CA PRO A 55 6.30 -1.14 15.91
C PRO A 55 7.19 -2.12 15.14
N GLU A 56 8.44 -1.72 14.86
CA GLU A 56 9.42 -2.54 14.13
C GLU A 56 9.69 -3.90 14.79
N LYS A 57 9.64 -3.98 16.13
CA LYS A 57 9.78 -5.25 16.88
C LYS A 57 8.74 -6.32 16.51
N TYR A 58 7.65 -5.93 15.86
CA TYR A 58 6.61 -6.82 15.34
C TYR A 58 6.64 -6.94 13.81
N GLY A 59 7.67 -6.38 13.15
CA GLY A 59 7.80 -6.33 11.70
C GLY A 59 7.00 -5.22 11.02
N GLY A 60 6.57 -4.19 11.78
CA GLY A 60 5.89 -3.02 11.22
C GLY A 60 6.83 -1.87 10.85
N GLY A 61 6.26 -0.80 10.28
CA GLY A 61 7.02 0.36 9.81
C GLY A 61 7.28 1.46 10.85
N ASN A 62 6.61 1.42 12.01
CA ASN A 62 6.64 2.45 13.04
C ASN A 62 6.38 3.88 12.49
N LEU A 63 5.54 3.97 11.45
CA LEU A 63 5.15 5.19 10.77
C LEU A 63 3.93 5.83 11.44
N ASP A 64 3.70 7.11 11.17
CA ASP A 64 2.54 7.81 11.70
C ASP A 64 1.22 7.43 10.99
N PHE A 65 0.10 7.91 11.55
CA PHE A 65 -1.25 7.62 11.06
C PHE A 65 -1.52 8.10 9.63
N PHE A 66 -0.88 9.16 9.16
CA PHE A 66 -1.13 9.70 7.82
C PHE A 66 -0.59 8.79 6.71
N PHE A 67 0.38 7.92 6.98
CA PHE A 67 0.74 6.85 6.04
C PHE A 67 -0.40 5.84 5.82
N GLU A 68 -1.14 5.50 6.87
CA GLU A 68 -2.34 4.65 6.74
C GLU A 68 -3.44 5.38 5.96
N VAL A 69 -3.60 6.70 6.17
CA VAL A 69 -4.53 7.52 5.37
C VAL A 69 -4.16 7.47 3.89
N VAL A 70 -2.89 7.70 3.54
CA VAL A 70 -2.41 7.61 2.15
C VAL A 70 -2.66 6.21 1.57
N LEU A 71 -2.38 5.15 2.34
CA LEU A 71 -2.65 3.77 1.91
C LEU A 71 -4.13 3.59 1.54
N ASN A 72 -5.05 4.06 2.39
CA ASN A 72 -6.49 3.91 2.15
C ASN A 72 -7.01 4.80 1.01
N GLU A 73 -6.41 5.96 0.75
CA GLU A 73 -6.82 6.83 -0.35
C GLU A 73 -6.45 6.30 -1.74
N GLU A 74 -5.37 5.52 -1.86
CA GLU A 74 -4.92 4.99 -3.15
C GLU A 74 -5.51 3.62 -3.52
N MET A 75 -6.10 2.90 -2.56
CA MET A 75 -6.67 1.54 -2.73
C MET A 75 -8.08 1.54 -3.31
#